data_AF-A0A6P1AAM4-F1
#
_entry.id   AF-A0A6P1AAM4-F1
#
_cell.length_a   1.000
_cell.length_b   1.000
_cell.length_c   1.000
_cell.angle_alpha   90.00
_cell.angle_beta   90.00
_cell.angle_gamma   90.00
#
_symmetry.space_group_name_H-M   'P 1'
#
loop_
_entity.id
_entity.type
_entity.pdbx_description
1 polymer ?
#
loop_
_entity_poly.entity_id
_entity_poly.type
_entity_poly.pdbx_seq_one_letter_code
_entity_poly.pdbx_strand_id
1 'polypeptide(L)'
;MTNFLLPLLTYFSERAKDKFLQKITQTPTIQEKFLLQLLQAHQNTEIGQKYQLRDIKTIAQFRERIPILPYDNYEPYIKRIANGEKNLLTPDPIVYLNMTSG
;
A
#
# COMPACT_ATOMS: atom_id res chain seq x y z
N MET A 1 -25.65 20.16 -34.65
CA MET A 1 -24.33 19.48 -34.61
C MET A 1 -24.41 18.38 -33.57
N THR A 2 -24.26 17.12 -33.95
CA THR A 2 -24.39 15.97 -33.03
C THR A 2 -23.22 15.95 -32.06
N ASN A 3 -23.48 15.90 -30.75
CA ASN A 3 -22.45 15.96 -29.72
C ASN A 3 -21.82 14.59 -29.47
N PHE A 4 -20.72 14.29 -30.17
CA PHE A 4 -19.99 13.01 -30.04
C PHE A 4 -19.13 12.89 -28.77
N LEU A 5 -18.93 13.97 -28.01
CA LEU A 5 -18.18 13.95 -26.76
C LEU A 5 -18.90 13.16 -25.67
N LEU A 6 -20.23 13.33 -25.56
CA LEU A 6 -21.03 12.66 -24.53
C LEU A 6 -20.98 11.12 -24.66
N PRO A 7 -21.25 10.51 -25.84
CA PRO A 7 -21.13 9.06 -26.02
C PRO A 7 -19.72 8.51 -25.74
N LEU A 8 -18.67 9.26 -26.11
CA LEU A 8 -17.29 8.87 -25.86
C LEU A 8 -16.98 8.89 -24.36
N LEU A 9 -17.33 9.96 -23.67
CA LEU A 9 -17.19 10.07 -22.21
C LEU A 9 -17.98 8.98 -21.49
N THR A 10 -19.22 8.71 -21.93
CA THR A 10 -20.04 7.62 -21.39
C THR A 10 -19.37 6.25 -21.58
N TYR A 11 -18.80 5.99 -22.75
CA TYR A 11 -18.09 4.73 -22.99
C TYR A 11 -16.89 4.55 -22.04
N PHE A 12 -16.07 5.60 -21.86
CA PHE A 12 -14.95 5.54 -20.92
C PHE A 12 -15.40 5.41 -19.47
N SER A 13 -16.48 6.10 -19.07
CA SER A 13 -17.01 6.03 -17.71
C SER A 13 -17.58 4.64 -17.41
N GLU A 14 -18.34 4.04 -18.33
CA GLU A 14 -18.87 2.68 -18.16
C GLU A 14 -17.72 1.66 -18.11
N ARG A 15 -16.70 1.79 -18.97
CA ARG A 15 -15.49 0.95 -18.89
C ARG A 15 -14.76 1.09 -17.55
N ALA A 16 -14.68 2.29 -16.98
CA ALA A 16 -14.05 2.51 -15.68
C ALA A 16 -14.86 1.87 -14.55
N LYS A 17 -16.20 2.01 -14.59
CA LYS A 17 -17.14 1.37 -13.67
C LYS A 17 -17.07 -0.14 -13.75
N ASP A 18 -17.09 -0.73 -14.95
CA ASP A 18 -17.03 -2.19 -15.14
C ASP A 18 -15.73 -2.77 -14.55
N LYS A 19 -14.59 -2.11 -14.78
CA LYS A 19 -13.31 -2.50 -14.16
C LYS A 19 -13.34 -2.41 -12.65
N PHE A 20 -13.99 -1.40 -12.09
CA PHE A 20 -14.18 -1.28 -10.64
C PHE A 20 -15.07 -2.40 -10.09
N LEU A 21 -16.21 -2.66 -10.74
CA LEU A 21 -17.13 -3.74 -10.38
C LEU A 21 -16.45 -5.11 -10.43
N GLN A 22 -15.65 -5.37 -11.45
CA GLN A 22 -14.86 -6.59 -11.55
C GLN A 22 -13.92 -6.74 -10.34
N LYS A 23 -13.18 -5.68 -9.97
CA LYS A 23 -12.24 -5.71 -8.84
C LYS A 23 -12.94 -5.98 -7.51
N ILE A 24 -14.10 -5.39 -7.27
CA ILE A 24 -14.81 -5.60 -5.99
C ILE A 24 -15.38 -7.03 -5.85
N THR A 25 -15.73 -7.69 -6.96
CA THR A 25 -16.22 -9.10 -6.91
C THR A 25 -15.13 -10.11 -6.54
N GLN A 26 -13.85 -9.78 -6.77
CA GLN A 26 -12.70 -10.64 -6.49
C GLN A 26 -11.83 -10.11 -5.33
N THR A 27 -12.43 -9.31 -4.44
CA THR A 27 -11.73 -8.57 -3.38
C THR A 27 -10.77 -9.43 -2.55
N PRO A 28 -11.16 -10.61 -2.01
CA PRO A 28 -10.27 -11.38 -1.13
C PRO A 28 -8.94 -11.75 -1.78
N THR A 29 -8.98 -12.32 -2.99
CA THR A 29 -7.78 -12.74 -3.73
C THR A 29 -6.94 -11.55 -4.17
N ILE A 30 -7.57 -10.45 -4.59
CA ILE A 30 -6.86 -9.23 -5.00
C ILE A 30 -6.11 -8.62 -3.80
N GLN A 31 -6.76 -8.54 -2.64
CA GLN A 31 -6.16 -8.00 -1.42
C GLN A 31 -5.03 -8.87 -0.90
N GLU A 32 -5.18 -10.20 -0.93
CA GLU A 32 -4.11 -11.13 -0.54
C GLU A 32 -2.88 -10.97 -1.44
N LYS A 33 -3.09 -10.96 -2.77
CA LYS A 33 -2.00 -10.75 -3.72
C LYS A 33 -1.30 -9.41 -3.50
N PHE A 34 -2.07 -8.35 -3.28
CA PHE A 34 -1.54 -7.02 -3.00
C PHE A 34 -0.68 -7.01 -1.72
N LEU A 35 -1.17 -7.62 -0.63
CA LEU A 35 -0.41 -7.76 0.61
C LEU A 35 0.92 -8.46 0.39
N LEU A 36 0.92 -9.63 -0.28
CA LEU A 36 2.15 -10.40 -0.51
C LEU A 36 3.15 -9.63 -1.39
N GLN A 37 2.68 -8.90 -2.39
CA GLN A 37 3.52 -8.02 -3.21
C GLN A 37 4.12 -6.88 -2.38
N LEU A 38 3.33 -6.26 -1.50
CA LEU A 38 3.79 -5.19 -0.62
C LEU A 38 4.88 -5.69 0.34
N LEU A 39 4.66 -6.84 0.97
CA LEU A 39 5.63 -7.47 1.88
C LEU A 39 6.95 -7.81 1.17
N GLN A 40 6.87 -8.34 -0.05
CA GLN A 40 8.04 -8.62 -0.87
C GLN A 40 8.81 -7.35 -1.24
N ALA A 41 8.12 -6.28 -1.61
CA ALA A 41 8.76 -5.00 -1.93
C ALA A 41 9.47 -4.39 -0.71
N HIS A 42 8.88 -4.53 0.48
CA HIS A 42 9.38 -3.92 1.71
C HIS A 42 10.37 -4.80 2.49
N GLN A 43 10.62 -6.04 2.05
CA GLN A 43 11.38 -7.04 2.82
C GLN A 43 12.81 -6.63 3.20
N ASN A 44 13.44 -5.72 2.45
CA ASN A 44 14.82 -5.29 2.67
C ASN A 44 14.93 -3.98 3.47
N THR A 45 13.81 -3.38 3.86
CA THR A 45 13.79 -2.21 4.77
C THR A 45 14.16 -2.63 6.19
N GLU A 46 14.51 -1.68 7.06
CA GLU A 46 14.77 -1.98 8.48
C GLU A 46 13.57 -2.66 9.15
N ILE A 47 12.35 -2.17 8.91
CA ILE A 47 11.12 -2.83 9.39
C ILE A 47 10.92 -4.20 8.74
N GLY A 48 11.31 -4.31 7.47
CA GLY A 48 11.31 -5.53 6.66
C GLY A 48 12.10 -6.65 7.30
N GLN A 49 13.31 -6.32 7.75
CA GLN A 49 14.22 -7.22 8.42
C GLN A 49 13.75 -7.50 9.85
N LYS A 50 13.34 -6.47 10.60
CA LYS A 50 12.84 -6.57 11.97
C LYS A 50 11.70 -7.58 12.11
N TYR A 51 10.74 -7.56 11.18
CA TYR A 51 9.61 -8.48 11.18
C TYR A 51 9.72 -9.60 10.14
N GLN A 52 10.91 -9.84 9.59
CA GLN A 52 11.18 -10.98 8.69
C GLN A 52 10.11 -11.11 7.57
N LEU A 53 9.79 -10.00 6.90
CA LEU A 53 8.66 -9.94 5.95
C LEU A 53 8.85 -10.90 4.78
N ARG A 54 10.10 -11.21 4.40
CA ARG A 54 10.45 -12.20 3.37
C ARG A 54 9.78 -13.55 3.59
N ASP A 55 9.62 -13.95 4.85
CA ASP A 55 9.15 -15.28 5.24
C ASP A 55 7.63 -15.34 5.44
N ILE A 56 6.92 -14.22 5.25
CA ILE A 56 5.46 -14.17 5.32
C ILE A 56 4.90 -14.57 3.96
N LYS A 57 4.14 -15.67 3.91
CA LYS A 57 3.52 -16.24 2.70
C LYS A 57 2.00 -16.27 2.77
N THR A 58 1.40 -16.04 3.93
CA THR A 58 -0.04 -16.08 4.14
C THR A 58 -0.53 -14.93 5.01
N ILE A 59 -1.82 -14.60 4.90
CA ILE A 59 -2.47 -13.60 5.76
C ILE A 59 -2.37 -13.99 7.25
N ALA A 60 -2.44 -15.29 7.58
CA ALA A 60 -2.33 -15.76 8.95
C ALA A 60 -0.95 -15.44 9.55
N GLN A 61 0.12 -15.73 8.79
CA GLN A 61 1.49 -15.40 9.21
C GLN A 61 1.70 -13.89 9.34
N PHE A 62 1.09 -13.09 8.46
CA PHE A 62 1.13 -11.63 8.57
C PHE A 62 0.51 -11.17 9.89
N ARG A 63 -0.68 -11.66 10.22
CA ARG A 63 -1.41 -11.29 11.45
C ARG A 63 -0.69 -11.72 12.72
N GLU A 64 -0.02 -12.86 12.70
CA GLU A 64 0.78 -13.36 13.82
C GLU A 64 2.03 -12.51 14.03
N ARG A 65 2.68 -12.07 12.95
CA ARG A 65 4.01 -11.44 13.00
C ARG A 65 3.98 -9.93 13.13
N ILE A 66 2.97 -9.27 12.56
CA ILE A 66 2.88 -7.81 12.50
C ILE A 66 1.93 -7.31 13.59
N PRO A 67 2.46 -6.68 14.66
CA PRO A 67 1.61 -6.12 15.70
C PRO A 67 0.88 -4.87 15.22
N ILE A 68 -0.28 -4.60 15.80
CA ILE A 68 -0.94 -3.30 15.70
C ILE A 68 -0.25 -2.38 16.70
N LEU A 69 0.31 -1.26 16.22
CA LEU A 69 1.12 -0.35 17.02
C LEU A 69 0.59 1.09 16.94
N PRO A 70 0.66 1.87 18.04
CA PRO A 70 0.41 3.30 18.01
C PRO A 70 1.53 4.08 17.29
N TYR A 71 1.29 5.37 17.04
CA TYR A 71 2.23 6.26 16.35
C TYR A 71 3.61 6.34 17.03
N ASP A 72 3.66 6.27 18.36
CA ASP A 72 4.89 6.37 19.15
C ASP A 72 5.93 5.31 18.75
N ASN A 73 5.50 4.14 18.25
CA ASN A 73 6.40 3.12 17.74
C ASN A 73 7.03 3.48 16.38
N TYR A 74 6.37 4.35 15.61
CA TYR A 74 6.82 4.80 14.29
C TYR A 74 7.59 6.12 14.36
N GLU A 75 7.32 6.98 15.34
CA GLU A 75 7.96 8.29 15.51
C GLU A 75 9.50 8.25 15.42
N PRO A 76 10.23 7.28 16.01
CA PRO A 76 11.68 7.19 15.87
C PRO A 76 12.14 7.00 14.42
N TYR A 77 11.41 6.20 13.64
CA TYR A 77 11.70 6.02 12.22
C TYR A 77 11.42 7.30 11.43
N ILE A 78 10.34 8.01 11.74
CA ILE A 78 9.98 9.27 11.08
C ILE A 78 11.05 10.35 11.34
N LYS A 79 11.56 10.47 12.58
CA LYS A 79 12.67 11.39 12.90
C LYS A 79 13.93 11.08 12.12
N ARG A 80 14.29 9.80 12.00
CA ARG A 80 15.44 9.35 11.20
C ARG A 80 15.26 9.63 9.71
N ILE A 81 14.06 9.40 9.17
CA ILE A 81 13.70 9.77 7.79
C ILE A 81 13.84 11.27 7.57
N ALA A 82 13.35 12.10 8.50
CA ALA A 82 13.48 13.55 8.43
C ALA A 82 14.93 14.03 8.43
N ASN A 83 15.83 13.28 9.08
CA ASN A 83 17.28 13.50 9.06
C ASN A 83 17.98 12.92 7.81
N GLY A 84 17.23 12.38 6.85
CA GLY A 84 17.74 11.90 5.57
C GLY A 84 18.09 10.41 5.52
N GLU A 85 17.84 9.65 6.59
CA GLU A 85 17.98 8.19 6.53
C GLU A 85 16.91 7.58 5.60
N LYS A 86 17.30 6.56 4.84
CA LYS A 86 16.46 5.91 3.82
C LYS A 86 16.24 4.44 4.16
N ASN A 87 15.29 3.80 3.49
CA ASN A 87 15.06 2.36 3.57
C ASN A 87 14.69 1.86 4.99
N LEU A 88 14.00 2.69 5.78
CA LEU A 88 13.59 2.36 7.15
C LEU A 88 12.22 1.68 7.20
N LEU A 89 11.17 2.40 6.79
CA LEU A 89 9.79 1.90 6.74
C LEU A 89 9.34 1.50 5.34
N THR A 90 9.90 2.15 4.31
CA THR A 90 9.62 1.92 2.88
C THR A 90 10.93 1.94 2.10
N PRO A 91 11.06 1.15 1.01
CA PRO A 91 12.24 1.18 0.16
C PRO A 91 12.32 2.44 -0.70
N ASP A 92 11.19 3.11 -0.96
CA ASP A 92 11.13 4.26 -1.85
C ASP A 92 11.69 5.53 -1.19
N PRO A 93 12.33 6.44 -1.96
CA PRO A 93 12.73 7.74 -1.44
C PRO A 93 11.54 8.55 -0.95
N ILE A 94 11.64 9.09 0.27
CA ILE A 94 10.62 9.95 0.85
C ILE A 94 10.75 11.36 0.28
N VAL A 95 9.64 11.86 -0.30
CA VAL A 95 9.56 13.22 -0.87
C VAL A 95 8.85 14.19 0.08
N TYR A 96 7.90 13.70 0.87
CA TYR A 96 7.10 14.52 1.78
C TYR A 96 6.70 13.72 3.02
N LEU A 97 6.67 14.39 4.18
CA LEU A 97 6.14 13.86 5.43
C LEU A 97 4.83 14.61 5.75
N ASN A 98 3.73 13.87 5.84
CA ASN A 98 2.42 14.43 6.16
C ASN A 98 2.16 14.36 7.66
N MET A 99 1.63 15.44 8.23
CA MET A 99 1.07 15.44 9.59
C MET A 99 -0.43 15.14 9.49
N THR A 100 -0.89 14.15 10.23
CA THR A 100 -2.33 13.81 10.34
C THR A 100 -3.03 14.72 11.36
N SER A 101 -4.36 14.74 11.38
CA SER A 101 -5.14 15.62 12.28
C SER A 101 -5.06 15.29 13.78
N GLY A 102 -4.59 14.08 14.11
CA GLY A 102 -4.85 13.46 15.42
C GLY A 102 -6.16 12.70 15.37
#